data_AF-I5BSZ4-F1
#
_entry.id   AF-I5BSZ4-F1
#
_cell.length_a   1.000
_cell.length_b   1.000
_cell.length_c   1.000
_cell.angle_alpha   90.00
_cell.angle_beta   90.00
_cell.angle_gamma   90.00
#
_symmetry.space_group_name_H-M   'P 1'
#
loop_
_entity.id
_entity.type
_entity.pdbx_description
1 polymer ?
#
loop_
_entity_poly.entity_id
_entity_poly.type
_entity_poly.pdbx_seq_one_letter_code
_entity_poly.pdbx_strand_id
1 'polypeptide(L)' 'MTRLDETAARASGSSAQRQDVAILGETSRRYERCHPDDTFADLARRSSFSKEDRRLLEDWLAATALDIGATDG' A
#
# COMPACT_ATOMS: atom_id res chain seq x y z
N MET A 1 17.51 -28.25 17.89
CA MET A 1 18.11 -27.17 17.08
C MET A 1 17.02 -26.57 16.20
N THR A 2 16.14 -25.72 16.74
CA THR A 2 15.04 -25.10 15.96
C THR A 2 14.60 -23.82 16.66
N ARG A 3 15.44 -22.79 16.60
CA ARG A 3 15.09 -21.45 17.13
C ARG A 3 15.38 -20.31 16.14
N LEU A 4 16.02 -20.64 15.02
CA LEU A 4 16.39 -19.67 13.97
C LEU A 4 15.32 -19.51 12.88
N ASP A 5 14.41 -20.48 12.74
CA ASP A 5 13.36 -20.44 11.70
C ASP A 5 12.18 -19.52 12.09
N GLU A 6 11.77 -19.55 13.37
CA GLU A 6 10.67 -18.71 13.86
C GLU A 6 10.98 -17.20 13.82
N THR A 7 12.25 -16.81 13.89
CA THR A 7 12.66 -15.40 13.85
C THR A 7 12.66 -14.84 12.42
N ALA A 8 13.02 -15.64 11.42
CA ALA A 8 12.95 -15.24 10.02
C ALA A 8 11.49 -14.99 9.57
N ALA A 9 10.55 -15.88 9.94
CA ALA A 9 9.13 -15.69 9.63
C ALA A 9 8.53 -14.43 10.28
N ARG A 10 8.92 -14.11 11.52
CA ARG A 10 8.48 -12.89 12.24
C ARG A 10 9.09 -11.61 11.64
N ALA A 11 10.35 -11.65 11.22
CA ALA A 11 11.04 -10.53 10.60
C ALA A 11 10.44 -10.20 9.21
N SER A 12 10.15 -11.22 8.40
CA SER A 12 9.49 -11.06 7.10
C SER A 12 8.10 -10.43 7.22
N GLY A 13 7.31 -10.83 8.22
CA GLY A 13 6.00 -10.22 8.47
C GLY A 13 6.09 -8.74 8.88
N SER A 14 7.09 -8.36 9.67
CA SER A 14 7.30 -6.98 10.10
C SER A 14 7.82 -6.07 8.98
N SER A 15 8.64 -6.62 8.08
CA SER A 15 9.11 -5.91 6.89
C SER A 15 7.99 -5.69 5.88
N ALA A 16 7.16 -6.70 5.62
CA ALA A 16 5.99 -6.56 4.76
C ALA A 16 4.96 -5.56 5.32
N GLN A 17 4.70 -5.59 6.63
CA GLN A 17 3.82 -4.61 7.30
C GLN A 17 4.35 -3.18 7.19
N ARG A 18 5.67 -2.98 7.29
CA ARG A 18 6.28 -1.64 7.08
C ARG A 18 6.16 -1.18 5.64
N GLN A 19 6.34 -2.08 4.68
CA GLN A 19 6.14 -1.77 3.26
C GLN A 19 4.69 -1.41 2.97
N ASP A 20 3.71 -2.12 3.54
CA ASP A 20 2.28 -1.82 3.37
C ASP A 20 1.94 -0.40 3.85
N VAL A 21 2.44 -0.02 5.04
CA VAL A 21 2.28 1.34 5.60
C VAL A 21 2.98 2.39 4.73
N ALA A 22 4.17 2.09 4.19
CA ALA A 22 4.88 3.00 3.30
C ALA A 22 4.14 3.18 1.96
N ILE A 23 3.63 2.09 1.38
CA ILE A 23 2.83 2.10 0.15
C ILE A 23 1.55 2.91 0.38
N LEU A 24 0.80 2.66 1.46
CA LEU A 24 -0.40 3.42 1.80
C LEU A 24 -0.12 4.93 1.98
N GLY A 25 0.98 5.27 2.66
CA GLY A 25 1.37 6.66 2.91
C GLY A 25 1.73 7.41 1.62
N GLU A 26 2.54 6.79 0.75
CA GLU A 26 2.92 7.39 -0.53
C GLU A 26 1.74 7.43 -1.51
N THR A 27 0.92 6.38 -1.54
CA THR A 27 -0.29 6.33 -2.37
C THR A 27 -1.24 7.47 -2.00
N SER A 28 -1.46 7.70 -0.70
CA SER A 28 -2.31 8.80 -0.22
C SER A 28 -1.76 10.15 -0.68
N ARG A 29 -0.46 10.39 -0.47
CA ARG A 29 0.21 11.64 -0.86
C ARG A 29 0.16 11.88 -2.37
N ARG A 30 0.27 10.83 -3.19
CA ARG A 30 0.21 10.90 -4.65
C ARG A 30 -1.22 11.14 -5.15
N TYR A 31 -2.20 10.48 -4.55
CA TYR A 31 -3.61 10.67 -4.84
C TYR A 31 -4.06 12.09 -4.50
N GLU A 32 -3.76 12.57 -3.29
CA GLU A 32 -4.10 13.94 -2.83
C GLU A 32 -3.43 15.03 -3.68
N ARG A 33 -2.24 14.76 -4.26
CA ARG A 33 -1.61 15.68 -5.21
C ARG A 33 -2.39 15.80 -6.53
N CYS A 34 -2.91 14.68 -7.03
CA CYS A 34 -3.72 14.65 -8.26
C CYS A 34 -5.15 15.14 -8.01
N HIS A 35 -5.66 14.93 -6.80
CA HIS A 35 -7.01 15.26 -6.38
C HIS A 35 -6.99 16.14 -5.13
N PRO A 36 -6.85 17.47 -5.26
CA PRO A 36 -6.84 18.37 -4.11
C PRO A 36 -8.19 18.47 -3.39
N ASP A 37 -9.28 18.04 -4.03
CA ASP A 37 -10.65 18.05 -3.49
C ASP A 37 -11.10 16.69 -2.94
N ASP A 38 -10.38 15.61 -3.26
CA ASP A 38 -10.75 14.24 -2.92
C ASP A 38 -9.62 13.59 -2.12
N THR A 39 -9.96 12.80 -1.11
CA THR A 39 -8.95 12.17 -0.24
C THR A 39 -8.91 10.68 -0.48
N PHE A 40 -7.73 10.08 -0.31
CA PHE A 40 -7.57 8.63 -0.45
C PHE A 40 -8.50 7.85 0.51
N ALA A 41 -8.80 8.43 1.68
CA ALA A 41 -9.77 7.86 2.63
C ALA A 41 -11.21 7.87 2.09
N ASP A 42 -11.60 8.88 1.30
CA ASP A 42 -12.90 8.92 0.64
C ASP A 42 -12.97 7.90 -0.50
N LEU A 43 -11.92 7.81 -1.33
CA LEU A 43 -11.79 6.76 -2.32
C LEU A 43 -11.94 5.37 -1.69
N ALA A 44 -11.20 5.07 -0.61
CA ALA A 44 -11.29 3.78 0.08
C ALA A 44 -12.70 3.50 0.63
N ARG A 45 -13.41 4.53 1.11
CA ARG A 45 -14.81 4.42 1.53
C ARG A 45 -15.71 4.08 0.33
N ARG A 46 -15.52 4.74 -0.81
CA ARG A 46 -16.28 4.52 -2.05
C ARG A 46 -15.99 3.17 -2.71
N SER A 47 -14.77 2.67 -2.60
CA SER A 47 -14.36 1.32 -3.03
C SER A 47 -15.18 0.19 -2.39
N SER A 48 -15.79 0.43 -1.22
CA SER A 48 -16.71 -0.53 -0.60
C SER A 48 -18.04 -0.64 -1.34
N PHE A 49 -18.50 0.46 -1.94
CA PHE A 49 -19.80 0.54 -2.61
C PHE A 49 -19.72 0.27 -4.11
N SER A 50 -18.59 0.58 -4.73
CA SER A 50 -18.41 0.51 -6.18
C SER A 50 -17.22 -0.37 -6.55
N LYS A 51 -17.46 -1.28 -7.50
CA LYS A 51 -16.45 -2.20 -8.00
C LYS A 51 -15.39 -1.47 -8.84
N GLU A 52 -15.77 -0.35 -9.43
CA GLU A 52 -14.86 0.52 -10.19
C GLU A 52 -13.89 1.23 -9.24
N ASP A 53 -14.42 1.87 -8.18
CA ASP A 53 -13.61 2.54 -7.16
C ASP A 53 -12.72 1.53 -6.39
N ARG A 54 -13.12 0.27 -6.28
CA ARG A 54 -12.27 -0.79 -5.70
C ARG A 54 -11.05 -1.09 -6.57
N ARG A 55 -11.27 -1.31 -7.86
CA ARG A 55 -10.16 -1.55 -8.79
C ARG A 55 -9.25 -0.34 -8.89
N LEU A 56 -9.80 0.86 -8.81
CA LEU A 56 -9.03 2.09 -8.78
C LEU A 56 -8.10 2.12 -7.56
N LEU A 57 -8.62 1.81 -6.36
CA LEU A 57 -7.82 1.72 -5.14
C LEU A 57 -6.69 0.69 -5.26
N GLU A 58 -6.99 -0.50 -5.79
CA GLU A 58 -6.00 -1.56 -6.01
C GLU A 58 -4.91 -1.13 -7.01
N ASP A 59 -5.28 -0.45 -8.10
CA ASP A 59 -4.37 0.05 -9.12
C ASP A 59 -3.40 1.10 -8.55
N TRP A 60 -3.91 2.03 -7.73
CA TRP A 60 -3.09 3.03 -7.04
C TRP A 60 -2.06 2.42 -6.09
N LEU A 61 -2.47 1.42 -5.31
CA LEU A 61 -1.57 0.68 -4.41
C LEU A 61 -0.51 -0.10 -5.20
N ALA A 62 -0.91 -0.77 -6.28
CA ALA A 62 -0.01 -1.53 -7.13
C ALA A 62 1.03 -0.63 -7.83
N ALA A 63 0.61 0.51 -8.39
CA ALA A 63 1.50 1.46 -9.02
C ALA A 63 2.55 2.01 -8.04
N THR A 64 2.12 2.31 -6.80
CA THR A 64 3.02 2.81 -5.76
C THR A 64 3.95 1.71 -5.24
N ALA A 65 3.47 0.49 -5.07
CA ALA A 65 4.31 -0.66 -4.73
C ALA A 65 5.38 -0.93 -5.78
N LEU A 66 5.03 -0.80 -7.07
CA LEU A 66 5.96 -0.94 -8.18
C LEU A 66 7.02 0.18 -8.17
N ASP A 67 6.61 1.42 -7.92
CA ASP A 67 7.47 2.61 -7.85
C ASP A 67 8.46 2.53 -6.68
N ILE A 68 7.99 2.12 -5.49
CA ILE A 68 8.83 1.92 -4.30
C ILE A 68 9.81 0.76 -4.51
N GLY A 69 9.36 -0.35 -5.10
CA GLY A 69 10.22 -1.48 -5.44
C GLY A 69 11.24 -1.15 -6.53
N ALA A 70 10.91 -0.23 -7.44
CA ALA A 70 11.85 0.29 -8.44
C ALA A 70 12.84 1.31 -7.86
N THR A 71 12.46 2.02 -6.79
CA THR A 71 13.30 2.99 -6.08
C THR A 71 14.42 2.33 -5.23
N ASP A 72 14.32 1.03 -4.95
CA ASP A 72 15.32 0.26 -4.18
C ASP A 72 16.37 -0.46 -5.07
N GLY A 73 16.46 -0.10 -6.36
CA GLY A 73 17.33 -0.73 -7.38
C GLY A 73 18.56 0.08 -7.79
#